data_AF-A0A348VCR9-F1
#
_entry.id   AF-A0A348VCR9-F1
#
_cell.length_a   1.000
_cell.length_b   1.000
_cell.length_c   1.000
_cell.angle_alpha   90.00
_cell.angle_beta   90.00
_cell.angle_gamma   90.00
#
_symmetry.space_group_name_H-M   'P 1'
#
loop_
_entity.id
_entity.type
_entity.pdbx_description
1 polymer ?
#
loop_
_entity_poly.entity_id
_entity_poly.type
_entity_poly.pdbx_seq_one_letter_code
_entity_poly.pdbx_strand_id
1 'polypeptide(L)'
;MKNLRLADSFRIAVKGLKNAFLREYHIRVAFFLVLALFLYSLVLGLTLREWLVLVTFSSLVVCLEMVNSALEKLADAVHPDWSEQVGFAKDLAAGAVLVSIGAAAAAGLPVFVLAFSRRFSVSWTYSLFVNLGLLVLGIVLLFVWDFRR
;
A
#
# COMPACT_ATOMS: atom_id res chain seq x y z
N MET A 1 -20.17 -14.28 21.52
CA MET A 1 -19.09 -13.31 21.17
C MET A 1 -18.26 -13.11 22.43
N LYS A 2 -16.96 -13.44 22.44
CA LYS A 2 -16.15 -13.38 23.68
C LYS A 2 -16.04 -11.92 24.15
N ASN A 3 -16.35 -11.66 25.43
CA ASN A 3 -16.02 -10.40 26.13
C ASN A 3 -14.49 -10.30 26.26
N LEU A 4 -13.82 -9.96 25.16
CA LEU A 4 -12.39 -9.74 25.12
C LEU A 4 -12.09 -8.44 25.86
N ARG A 5 -11.13 -8.47 26.79
CA ARG A 5 -10.60 -7.23 27.36
C ARG A 5 -9.95 -6.45 26.22
N LEU A 6 -9.97 -5.12 26.26
CA LEU A 6 -9.37 -4.27 25.22
C LEU A 6 -7.93 -4.71 24.87
N ALA A 7 -7.13 -5.02 25.90
CA ALA A 7 -5.78 -5.54 25.74
C ALA A 7 -5.70 -6.83 24.90
N ASP A 8 -6.66 -7.73 25.04
CA ASP A 8 -6.71 -8.99 24.27
C ASP A 8 -7.04 -8.72 22.80
N SER A 9 -7.98 -7.81 22.51
CA SER A 9 -8.31 -7.38 21.15
C SER A 9 -7.11 -6.72 20.45
N PHE A 10 -6.39 -5.84 21.14
CA PHE A 10 -5.15 -5.25 20.64
C PHE A 10 -4.08 -6.32 20.37
N ARG A 11 -3.90 -7.28 21.27
CA ARG A 11 -2.93 -8.38 21.09
C ARG A 11 -3.27 -9.23 19.86
N ILE A 12 -4.56 -9.51 19.63
CA ILE A 12 -5.04 -10.23 18.44
C ILE A 12 -4.73 -9.43 17.16
N ALA A 13 -5.05 -8.13 17.14
CA ALA A 13 -4.78 -7.27 15.99
C ALA A 13 -3.28 -7.19 15.64
N VAL A 14 -2.42 -7.00 16.65
CA VAL A 14 -0.95 -6.98 16.47
C VAL A 14 -0.43 -8.32 15.96
N LYS A 15 -0.96 -9.44 16.47
CA LYS A 15 -0.62 -10.78 15.95
C LYS A 15 -1.05 -10.92 14.48
N GLY A 16 -2.22 -10.39 14.11
CA GLY A 16 -2.70 -10.35 12.74
C GLY A 16 -1.74 -9.60 11.82
N LEU A 17 -1.35 -8.38 12.18
CA LEU A 17 -0.40 -7.56 11.41
C LEU A 17 0.97 -8.25 11.26
N LYS A 18 1.48 -8.84 12.35
CA LYS A 18 2.74 -9.60 12.31
C LYS A 18 2.65 -10.80 11.36
N ASN A 19 1.56 -11.57 11.43
CA ASN A 19 1.36 -12.73 10.56
C ASN A 19 1.23 -12.32 9.10
N ALA A 20 0.48 -11.25 8.82
CA ALA A 20 0.33 -10.68 7.49
C ALA A 20 1.69 -10.31 6.89
N PHE A 21 2.51 -9.57 7.63
CA PHE A 21 3.87 -9.19 7.19
C PHE A 21 4.79 -10.41 6.98
N LEU A 22 4.73 -11.41 7.85
CA LEU A 22 5.61 -12.58 7.75
C LEU A 22 5.20 -13.57 6.64
N ARG A 23 3.92 -13.63 6.29
CA ARG A 23 3.39 -14.66 5.38
C ARG A 23 3.08 -14.12 3.99
N GLU A 24 2.55 -12.91 3.89
CA GLU A 24 2.10 -12.35 2.62
C GLU A 24 3.18 -11.50 1.95
N TYR A 25 3.50 -11.84 0.70
CA TYR A 25 4.49 -11.11 -0.07
C TYR A 25 4.01 -9.70 -0.42
N HIS A 26 2.80 -9.56 -0.96
CA HIS A 26 2.26 -8.27 -1.39
C HIS A 26 2.14 -7.29 -0.21
N ILE A 27 1.82 -7.78 0.99
CA ILE A 27 1.81 -6.96 2.22
C ILE A 27 3.21 -6.46 2.58
N ARG A 28 4.26 -7.29 2.45
CA ARG A 28 5.64 -6.81 2.65
C ARG A 28 6.02 -5.74 1.64
N VAL A 29 5.67 -5.95 0.38
CA VAL A 29 5.92 -4.97 -0.69
C VAL A 29 5.23 -3.64 -0.35
N ALA A 30 3.93 -3.68 -0.03
CA ALA A 30 3.19 -2.50 0.38
C ALA A 30 3.85 -1.80 1.59
N PHE A 31 4.25 -2.55 2.61
CA PHE A 31 4.94 -1.99 3.79
C PHE A 31 6.27 -1.30 3.42
N PHE A 32 7.12 -1.92 2.61
CA PHE A 32 8.39 -1.31 2.19
C PHE A 32 8.18 -0.07 1.31
N LEU A 33 7.15 -0.06 0.45
CA LEU A 33 6.78 1.12 -0.33
C LEU A 33 6.32 2.25 0.57
N VAL A 34 5.44 1.97 1.55
CA VAL A 34 5.02 2.97 2.53
C VAL A 34 6.21 3.52 3.30
N LEU A 35 7.14 2.65 3.75
CA LEU A 35 8.36 3.08 4.42
C LEU A 35 9.22 3.99 3.54
N ALA A 36 9.41 3.64 2.25
CA ALA A 36 10.18 4.45 1.31
C ALA A 36 9.53 5.83 1.10
N LEU A 37 8.20 5.89 0.95
CA LEU A 37 7.46 7.16 0.85
C LEU A 37 7.58 8.00 2.12
N PHE A 38 7.60 7.37 3.30
CA PHE A 38 7.78 8.02 4.59
C PHE A 38 9.20 8.59 4.75
N LEU A 39 10.23 7.88 4.30
CA LEU A 39 11.59 8.41 4.30
C LEU A 39 11.72 9.57 3.30
N TYR A 40 11.12 9.43 2.13
CA TYR A 40 11.12 10.49 1.11
C TYR A 40 10.39 11.75 1.61
N SER A 41 9.26 11.60 2.31
CA SER A 41 8.54 12.75 2.86
C SER A 41 9.32 13.49 3.95
N LEU A 42 10.12 12.79 4.75
CA LEU A 42 11.03 13.42 5.72
C LEU A 42 12.08 14.28 5.02
N VAL A 43 12.67 13.81 3.91
CA VAL A 43 13.64 14.57 3.11
C VAL A 43 13.02 15.84 2.52
N LEU A 44 11.77 15.75 2.05
CA LEU A 44 11.06 16.86 1.42
C LEU A 44 10.47 17.88 2.37
N GLY A 45 10.31 17.54 3.66
CA GLY A 45 9.68 18.42 4.63
C GLY A 45 8.20 18.67 4.28
N LEU A 46 7.41 17.60 4.23
CA LEU A 46 5.96 17.71 4.01
C LEU A 46 5.29 18.50 5.13
N THR A 47 4.31 19.33 4.75
CA THR A 47 3.41 19.99 5.70
C THR A 47 2.46 18.99 6.35
N LEU A 48 1.79 19.39 7.44
CA LEU A 48 0.83 18.52 8.11
C LEU A 48 -0.27 18.01 7.16
N ARG A 49 -0.77 18.85 6.25
CA ARG A 49 -1.83 18.45 5.30
C ARG A 49 -1.33 17.41 4.30
N GLU A 50 -0.12 17.60 3.79
CA GLU A 50 0.53 16.65 2.88
C GLU A 50 0.81 15.31 3.60
N TRP A 51 1.21 15.36 4.87
CA TRP A 51 1.34 14.17 5.72
C TRP A 51 0.03 13.42 5.91
N LEU A 52 -1.08 14.11 6.15
CA LEU A 52 -2.39 13.48 6.29
C LEU A 52 -2.82 12.76 5.01
N VAL A 53 -2.57 13.34 3.84
CA VAL A 53 -2.82 12.68 2.55
C VAL A 53 -1.96 11.43 2.43
N LEU A 54 -0.65 11.53 2.69
CA LEU A 54 0.26 10.39 2.61
C LEU A 54 -0.18 9.25 3.53
N VAL A 55 -0.43 9.53 4.82
CA VAL A 55 -0.83 8.51 5.80
C VAL A 55 -2.18 7.89 5.42
N THR A 56 -3.15 8.69 4.99
CA THR A 56 -4.49 8.20 4.65
C THR A 56 -4.44 7.23 3.47
N PHE A 57 -3.83 7.63 2.36
CA PHE A 57 -3.84 6.80 1.15
C PHE A 57 -2.88 5.61 1.26
N SER A 58 -1.71 5.77 1.90
CA SER A 58 -0.80 4.65 2.13
C SER A 58 -1.39 3.59 3.08
N SER A 59 -2.07 4.02 4.15
CA SER A 59 -2.74 3.09 5.07
C SER A 59 -3.94 2.40 4.42
N LEU A 60 -4.67 3.09 3.52
CA LEU A 60 -5.77 2.50 2.76
C LEU A 60 -5.29 1.37 1.84
N VAL A 61 -4.18 1.57 1.13
CA VAL A 61 -3.57 0.54 0.27
C VAL A 61 -3.19 -0.69 1.09
N VAL A 62 -2.49 -0.51 2.22
CA VAL A 62 -2.11 -1.63 3.11
C VAL A 62 -3.34 -2.33 3.68
N CYS A 63 -4.38 -1.57 4.07
CA CYS A 63 -5.63 -2.12 4.59
C CYS A 63 -6.34 -2.99 3.55
N LEU A 64 -6.49 -2.49 2.32
CA LEU A 64 -7.15 -3.24 1.26
C LEU A 64 -6.33 -4.46 0.81
N GLU A 65 -5.01 -4.38 0.82
CA GLU A 65 -4.13 -5.54 0.61
C GLU A 65 -4.35 -6.62 1.70
N MET A 66 -4.43 -6.21 2.97
CA MET A 66 -4.72 -7.13 4.08
C MET A 66 -6.11 -7.77 3.95
N VAL A 67 -7.12 -7.00 3.51
CA VAL A 67 -8.47 -7.52 3.27
C VAL A 67 -8.45 -8.49 2.08
N ASN A 68 -7.76 -8.17 0.99
CA ASN A 68 -7.58 -9.06 -0.15
C ASN A 68 -6.99 -10.41 0.27
N SER A 69 -5.85 -10.42 0.96
CA SER A 69 -5.22 -11.66 1.43
C SER A 69 -6.09 -12.41 2.45
N ALA A 70 -6.91 -11.72 3.25
CA ALA A 70 -7.84 -12.37 4.16
C ALA A 70 -8.99 -13.05 3.41
N LEU A 71 -9.54 -12.40 2.37
CA LEU A 71 -10.58 -12.95 1.51
C LEU A 71 -10.07 -14.15 0.71
N GLU A 72 -8.86 -14.06 0.15
CA GLU A 72 -8.21 -15.17 -0.56
C GLU A 72 -8.08 -16.40 0.34
N LYS A 73 -7.54 -16.25 1.55
CA LYS A 73 -7.39 -17.35 2.51
C LYS A 73 -8.71 -17.93 2.98
N LEU A 74 -9.72 -17.08 3.18
CA LEU A 74 -11.06 -17.54 3.55
C LEU A 74 -11.68 -18.35 2.40
N ALA A 75 -11.57 -17.85 1.18
CA ALA A 75 -12.04 -18.53 -0.02
C ALA A 75 -11.35 -19.89 -0.20
N ASP A 76 -10.03 -19.95 -0.06
CA ASP A 76 -9.25 -21.20 -0.15
C ASP A 76 -9.63 -22.20 0.94
N ALA A 77 -9.98 -21.71 2.13
CA ALA A 77 -10.41 -22.56 3.24
C ALA A 77 -11.84 -23.11 3.05
N VAL A 78 -12.73 -22.36 2.41
CA VAL A 78 -14.13 -22.76 2.17
C VAL A 78 -14.29 -23.59 0.89
N HIS A 79 -13.52 -23.28 -0.15
CA HIS A 79 -13.60 -23.91 -1.46
C HIS A 79 -12.19 -24.30 -1.93
N PRO A 80 -11.65 -25.45 -1.45
CA PRO A 80 -10.29 -25.88 -1.77
C PRO A 80 -10.11 -26.30 -3.24
N ASP A 81 -11.19 -26.74 -3.90
CA ASP A 81 -11.23 -27.00 -5.34
C ASP A 81 -11.58 -25.74 -6.13
N TRP A 82 -11.21 -25.70 -7.41
CA TRP A 82 -11.48 -24.55 -8.27
C TRP A 82 -13.00 -24.26 -8.38
N SER A 83 -13.36 -22.98 -8.24
CA SER A 83 -14.73 -22.48 -8.42
C SER A 83 -14.70 -21.13 -9.14
N GLU A 84 -15.49 -21.01 -10.21
CA GLU A 84 -15.61 -19.79 -11.01
C GLU A 84 -16.06 -18.59 -10.16
N GLN A 85 -17.02 -18.80 -9.26
CA GLN A 85 -17.54 -17.75 -8.38
C GLN A 85 -16.49 -17.26 -7.39
N VAL A 86 -15.67 -18.17 -6.87
CA VAL A 86 -14.55 -17.84 -5.98
C VAL A 86 -13.46 -17.09 -6.74
N GLY A 87 -13.15 -17.51 -7.97
CA GLY A 87 -12.25 -16.79 -8.86
C GLY A 87 -12.69 -15.34 -9.05
N PHE A 88 -13.95 -15.14 -9.42
CA PHE A 88 -14.51 -13.80 -9.61
C PHE A 88 -14.45 -12.95 -8.32
N ALA A 89 -14.71 -13.53 -7.15
CA ALA A 89 -14.60 -12.82 -5.88
C ALA A 89 -13.16 -12.37 -5.57
N LYS A 90 -12.17 -13.21 -5.88
CA LYS A 90 -10.74 -12.85 -5.75
C LYS A 90 -10.34 -11.76 -6.73
N ASP A 91 -10.82 -11.82 -7.98
CA ASP A 91 -10.57 -10.79 -8.99
C ASP A 91 -11.13 -9.42 -8.55
N LEU A 92 -12.32 -9.39 -7.95
CA LEU A 92 -12.90 -8.17 -7.39
C LEU A 92 -12.07 -7.61 -6.23
N ALA A 93 -11.57 -8.48 -5.34
CA ALA A 93 -10.74 -8.07 -4.22
C ALA A 93 -9.39 -7.49 -4.70
N ALA A 94 -8.74 -8.13 -5.67
CA ALA A 94 -7.55 -7.60 -6.33
C ALA A 94 -7.84 -6.28 -7.08
N GLY A 95 -9.00 -6.17 -7.72
CA GLY A 95 -9.46 -4.94 -8.36
C GLY A 95 -9.62 -3.79 -7.37
N ALA A 96 -10.13 -4.05 -6.16
CA ALA A 96 -10.22 -3.04 -5.10
C ALA A 96 -8.85 -2.52 -4.65
N VAL A 97 -7.85 -3.42 -4.54
CA VAL A 97 -6.46 -3.04 -4.28
C VAL A 97 -5.94 -2.14 -5.40
N LEU A 98 -6.14 -2.50 -6.66
CA LEU A 98 -5.70 -1.70 -7.81
C LEU A 98 -6.29 -0.29 -7.80
N VAL A 99 -7.59 -0.16 -7.52
CA VAL A 99 -8.25 1.15 -7.38
C VAL A 99 -7.62 1.97 -6.26
N SER A 100 -7.29 1.35 -5.13
CA SER A 100 -6.66 2.03 -4.01
C SER A 100 -5.26 2.55 -4.34
N ILE A 101 -4.47 1.78 -5.10
CA ILE A 101 -3.15 2.19 -5.57
C ILE A 101 -3.28 3.37 -6.54
N GLY A 102 -4.25 3.32 -7.46
CA GLY A 102 -4.54 4.42 -8.39
C GLY A 102 -4.92 5.70 -7.65
N ALA A 103 -5.77 5.60 -6.62
CA ALA A 103 -6.16 6.73 -5.78
C ALA A 103 -4.96 7.30 -5.00
N ALA A 104 -4.10 6.45 -4.46
CA ALA A 104 -2.88 6.85 -3.76
C ALA A 104 -1.89 7.56 -4.69
N ALA A 105 -1.73 7.09 -5.94
CA ALA A 105 -0.90 7.75 -6.94
C ALA A 105 -1.48 9.12 -7.35
N ALA A 106 -2.79 9.19 -7.60
CA ALA A 106 -3.47 10.42 -7.98
C ALA A 106 -3.39 11.51 -6.89
N ALA A 107 -3.53 11.14 -5.62
CA ALA A 107 -3.43 12.06 -4.50
C ALA A 107 -1.98 12.37 -4.10
N GLY A 108 -1.10 11.37 -4.13
CA GLY A 108 0.28 11.47 -3.66
C GLY A 108 1.21 12.18 -4.65
N LEU A 109 1.04 11.98 -5.96
CA LEU A 109 1.94 12.57 -6.95
C LEU A 109 1.96 14.11 -6.89
N PRO A 110 0.82 14.83 -6.86
CA PRO A 110 0.83 16.29 -6.68
C PRO A 110 1.50 16.72 -5.39
N VAL A 111 1.29 15.98 -4.29
CA VAL A 111 1.93 16.26 -2.99
C VAL A 111 3.44 16.20 -3.12
N PHE A 112 3.99 15.12 -3.68
CA PHE A 112 5.43 14.96 -3.84
C PHE A 112 6.03 15.95 -4.84
N VAL A 113 5.34 16.27 -5.94
CA VAL A 113 5.80 17.27 -6.91
C VAL A 113 5.90 18.66 -6.27
N LEU A 114 4.87 19.09 -5.55
CA LEU A 114 4.85 20.40 -4.92
C LEU A 114 5.86 20.48 -3.76
N ALA A 115 5.95 19.44 -2.93
CA ALA A 115 6.91 19.38 -1.84
C ALA A 115 8.36 19.40 -2.34
N PHE A 116 8.68 18.66 -3.42
CA PHE A 116 10.01 18.65 -4.03
C PHE A 116 10.37 20.00 -4.65
N SER A 117 9.44 20.61 -5.39
CA SER A 117 9.60 21.96 -5.95
C SER A 117 9.91 22.98 -4.85
N ARG A 118 9.14 22.95 -3.75
CA ARG A 118 9.37 23.80 -2.57
C ARG A 118 10.73 23.55 -1.92
N ARG A 119 11.13 22.28 -1.78
CA ARG A 119 12.33 21.88 -1.04
C ARG A 119 13.64 22.24 -1.74
N PHE A 120 13.66 22.17 -3.07
CA PHE A 120 14.86 22.40 -3.89
C PHE A 120 14.80 23.69 -4.69
N SER A 121 13.73 24.47 -4.56
CA SER A 121 13.53 25.74 -5.28
C SER A 121 13.66 25.59 -6.81
N VAL A 122 13.19 24.47 -7.34
CA VAL A 122 13.20 24.13 -8.77
C VAL A 122 11.83 24.35 -9.40
N SER A 123 11.74 24.37 -10.73
CA SER A 123 10.44 24.46 -11.41
C SER A 123 9.57 23.23 -11.13
N TRP A 124 8.23 23.43 -11.14
CA TRP A 124 7.28 22.35 -10.97
C TRP A 124 7.38 21.29 -12.09
N THR A 125 7.78 21.70 -13.30
CA THR A 125 7.98 20.79 -14.43
C THR A 125 9.14 19.84 -14.18
N TYR A 126 10.29 20.36 -13.73
CA TYR A 126 11.44 19.54 -13.36
C TYR A 126 11.08 18.57 -12.22
N SER A 127 10.39 19.09 -11.20
CA SER A 127 9.89 18.26 -10.09
C SER A 127 8.96 17.15 -10.56
N LEU A 128 8.06 17.43 -11.51
CA LEU A 128 7.16 16.44 -12.11
C LEU A 128 7.93 15.31 -12.78
N PHE A 129 8.91 15.63 -13.63
CA PHE A 129 9.72 14.61 -14.31
C PHE A 129 10.51 13.75 -13.32
N VAL A 130 11.09 14.34 -12.28
CA VAL A 130 11.81 13.60 -11.24
C VAL A 130 10.87 12.63 -10.51
N ASN A 131 9.71 13.11 -10.04
CA ASN A 131 8.79 12.27 -9.28
C ASN A 131 8.11 11.20 -10.14
N LEU A 132 7.79 11.48 -11.41
CA LEU A 132 7.34 10.46 -12.36
C LEU A 132 8.44 9.43 -12.63
N GLY A 133 9.69 9.87 -12.80
CA GLY A 133 10.84 8.99 -12.98
C GLY A 133 11.02 8.05 -11.78
N LEU A 134 10.92 8.58 -10.55
CA LEU A 134 10.97 7.78 -9.32
C LEU A 134 9.80 6.79 -9.21
N LEU A 135 8.59 7.21 -9.59
CA LEU A 135 7.41 6.33 -9.60
C LEU A 135 7.60 5.18 -10.60
N VAL A 136 8.01 5.47 -11.84
CA VAL A 136 8.27 4.47 -12.88
C VAL A 136 9.41 3.55 -12.46
N LEU A 137 10.51 4.08 -11.92
CA LEU A 137 11.61 3.28 -11.39
C LEU A 137 11.14 2.33 -10.29
N GLY A 138 10.32 2.82 -9.36
CA GLY A 138 9.70 2.01 -8.31
C GLY A 138 8.90 0.85 -8.89
N ILE A 139 8.02 1.12 -9.86
CA ILE A 139 7.21 0.10 -10.55
C ILE A 139 8.12 -0.93 -11.24
N VAL A 140 9.13 -0.49 -11.98
CA VAL A 140 10.06 -1.38 -12.68
C VAL A 140 10.82 -2.27 -11.69
N LEU A 141 11.30 -1.71 -10.57
CA LEU A 141 11.97 -2.49 -9.53
C LEU A 141 11.05 -3.54 -8.91
N LEU A 142 9.76 -3.24 -8.73
CA LEU A 142 8.77 -4.22 -8.26
C LEU A 142 8.59 -5.36 -9.25
N PHE A 143 8.43 -5.06 -10.55
CA PHE A 143 8.34 -6.09 -11.58
C PHE A 143 9.61 -6.94 -11.65
N VAL A 144 10.80 -6.33 -11.65
CA VAL A 144 12.08 -7.05 -11.67
C VAL A 144 12.26 -7.92 -10.43
N TRP A 145 11.82 -7.44 -9.26
CA TRP A 145 11.85 -8.23 -8.03
C TRP A 145 10.92 -9.44 -8.12
N ASP A 146 9.74 -9.26 -8.71
CA ASP A 146 8.75 -10.34 -8.90
C ASP A 146 9.28 -11.45 -9.81
N PHE A 147 9.93 -11.09 -10.93
CA PHE A 147 10.56 -12.06 -11.85
C PHE A 147 11.75 -12.85 -11.26
N ARG A 148 12.30 -12.45 -10.11
CA ARG A 148 13.40 -13.16 -9.44
C ARG A 148 12.92 -14.26 -8.47
N ARG A 149 11.62 -14.53 -8.43
CA ARG A 149 11.01 -15.63 -7.67
C ARG A 149 10.42 -16.67 -8.60
#